data_AF-L8GNX4-F1
#
_entry.id   AF-L8GNX4-F1
#
_cell.length_a   1.000
_cell.length_b   1.000
_cell.length_c   1.000
_cell.angle_alpha   90.00
_cell.angle_beta   90.00
_cell.angle_gamma   90.00
#
_symmetry.space_group_name_H-M   'P 1'
#
loop_
_entity.id
_entity.type
_entity.pdbx_description
1 polymer ?
#
loop_
_entity_poly.entity_id
_entity_poly.type
_entity_poly.pdbx_seq_one_letter_code
_entity_poly.pdbx_strand_id
1 'polypeptide(L)'
;MFDFMFGDVAYRVRPNGTACTIADQHNTQFTGGVERMPTFLRPEMAFTLKETVYSRLGLKSHTSLPAKITLVSRKRSRKFLNEYQLATFLEQETRMPVAVVDFASISPAEQVVVMHGTGIFVGMHGAVFANSFFLPRGAVAIEVFPGRYYRSMYSLYVQSAGATMYTYHEPHVTNITFDVSERNLDVEVSLSSFSVLLTKATQAFHDNNQLYYRKRQPSSWQ
;
A
#
# COMPACT_ATOMS: atom_id res chain seq x y z
N MET A 1 12.16 -25.10 -18.39
CA MET A 1 10.78 -24.65 -18.04
C MET A 1 10.72 -23.97 -16.66
N PHE A 2 11.80 -23.30 -16.20
CA PHE A 2 11.83 -22.54 -14.92
C PHE A 2 12.79 -21.32 -14.93
N ASP A 3 13.27 -20.85 -16.10
CA ASP A 3 14.34 -19.82 -16.21
C ASP A 3 13.88 -18.34 -16.24
N PHE A 4 12.60 -18.00 -16.01
CA PHE A 4 12.04 -16.71 -16.46
C PHE A 4 11.38 -15.77 -15.44
N MET A 5 11.56 -15.94 -14.12
CA MET A 5 10.76 -15.14 -13.15
C MET A 5 11.45 -13.93 -12.50
N PHE A 6 12.77 -13.72 -12.66
CA PHE A 6 13.46 -12.61 -11.96
C PHE A 6 14.64 -11.95 -12.72
N GLY A 7 14.69 -12.06 -14.06
CA GLY A 7 15.72 -11.37 -14.86
C GLY A 7 15.37 -9.91 -15.12
N ASP A 8 16.33 -9.01 -14.83
CA ASP A 8 16.41 -7.58 -15.23
C ASP A 8 15.83 -6.48 -14.32
N VAL A 9 15.88 -6.63 -13.00
CA VAL A 9 15.85 -5.46 -12.09
C VAL A 9 17.18 -5.35 -11.34
N ALA A 10 18.11 -4.57 -11.90
CA ALA A 10 19.37 -4.23 -11.26
C ALA A 10 19.18 -3.08 -10.27
N TYR A 11 19.39 -3.32 -8.97
CA TYR A 11 19.32 -2.31 -7.91
C TYR A 11 20.70 -1.64 -7.74
N ARG A 12 20.82 -0.33 -8.02
CA ARG A 12 22.02 0.46 -7.73
C ARG A 12 21.78 1.40 -6.54
N VAL A 13 22.68 1.37 -5.57
CA VAL A 13 22.72 2.29 -4.42
C VAL A 13 23.81 3.34 -4.65
N ARG A 14 23.53 4.63 -4.36
CA ARG A 14 24.55 5.68 -4.18
C ARG A 14 24.25 6.56 -2.96
N PRO A 15 25.28 7.19 -2.35
CA PRO A 15 25.19 7.74 -0.99
C PRO A 15 24.86 9.25 -0.93
N ASN A 16 24.18 9.59 0.16
CA ASN A 16 24.05 10.87 0.90
C ASN A 16 23.80 12.20 0.17
N GLY A 17 22.78 12.93 0.65
CA GLY A 17 22.61 14.37 0.39
C GLY A 17 21.24 14.91 0.81
N THR A 18 21.23 15.77 1.82
CA THR A 18 20.14 16.59 2.40
C THR A 18 19.23 17.30 1.39
N ALA A 19 17.91 17.17 1.57
CA ALA A 19 16.90 18.26 1.67
C ALA A 19 15.49 17.65 1.79
N CYS A 20 14.70 18.15 2.76
CA CYS A 20 13.35 17.67 3.03
C CYS A 20 12.35 18.16 1.98
N THR A 21 11.87 17.22 1.17
CA THR A 21 10.59 17.30 0.45
C THR A 21 10.07 15.87 0.36
N ILE A 22 9.05 15.48 1.16
CA ILE A 22 8.43 14.14 1.01
C ILE A 22 7.50 14.18 -0.20
N ALA A 23 8.15 14.23 -1.36
CA ALA A 23 7.58 14.13 -2.70
C ALA A 23 8.68 13.78 -3.71
N ASP A 24 9.63 12.89 -3.41
CA ASP A 24 10.63 12.45 -4.41
C ASP A 24 10.35 11.03 -4.95
N GLN A 25 10.44 10.89 -6.28
CA GLN A 25 10.08 9.73 -7.11
C GLN A 25 11.18 8.64 -7.18
N HIS A 26 12.27 8.75 -6.44
CA HIS A 26 13.27 7.66 -6.36
C HIS A 26 13.69 7.31 -4.94
N ASN A 27 12.93 7.75 -3.93
CA ASN A 27 13.03 7.20 -2.58
C ASN A 27 12.21 5.91 -2.46
N THR A 28 12.68 4.85 -3.10
CA THR A 28 13.01 3.64 -2.32
C THR A 28 14.16 3.99 -1.35
N GLN A 29 13.94 5.00 -0.51
CA GLN A 29 14.37 4.86 0.86
C GLN A 29 13.49 3.74 1.39
N PHE A 30 13.99 2.52 1.22
CA PHE A 30 14.17 1.71 2.39
C PHE A 30 14.86 2.62 3.42
N THR A 31 14.10 3.46 4.14
CA THR A 31 14.43 3.70 5.53
C THR A 31 14.33 2.31 6.10
N GLY A 32 15.48 1.61 6.07
CA GLY A 32 15.59 0.22 6.40
C GLY A 32 14.89 0.06 7.72
N GLY A 33 13.70 -0.54 7.68
CA GLY A 33 13.11 -1.08 8.87
C GLY A 33 14.19 -1.92 9.48
N VAL A 34 14.54 -1.60 10.72
CA VAL A 34 15.50 -2.38 11.50
C VAL A 34 15.01 -3.83 11.67
N GLU A 35 13.79 -4.14 11.21
CA GLU A 35 13.28 -5.49 11.00
C GLU A 35 13.98 -6.17 9.81
N ARG A 36 15.16 -6.74 10.12
CA ARG A 36 15.95 -7.60 9.23
C ARG A 36 15.34 -8.99 9.03
N MET A 37 14.18 -9.27 9.62
CA MET A 37 13.52 -10.57 9.50
C MET A 37 12.35 -10.47 8.52
N PRO A 38 12.36 -11.25 7.44
CA PRO A 38 11.24 -11.26 6.50
C PRO A 38 10.01 -11.89 7.17
N THR A 39 8.81 -11.39 6.86
CA THR A 39 7.54 -11.97 7.35
C THR A 39 7.41 -13.45 6.97
N PHE A 40 7.96 -13.83 5.82
CA PHE A 40 8.00 -15.20 5.32
C PHE A 40 9.44 -15.60 4.99
N LEU A 41 9.81 -16.85 5.27
CA LEU A 41 11.15 -17.36 4.95
C LEU A 41 11.44 -17.33 3.44
N ARG A 42 10.40 -17.46 2.61
CA ARG A 42 10.50 -17.39 1.15
C ARG A 42 9.25 -16.76 0.52
N PRO A 43 9.35 -16.06 -0.61
CA PRO A 43 8.21 -15.46 -1.31
C PRO A 43 7.11 -16.47 -1.69
N GLU A 44 7.47 -17.72 -1.99
CA GLU A 44 6.51 -18.76 -2.38
C GLU A 44 5.56 -19.10 -1.23
N MET A 45 6.03 -19.05 0.02
CA MET A 45 5.17 -19.29 1.19
C MET A 45 4.09 -18.21 1.32
N ALA A 46 4.46 -16.95 1.11
CA ALA A 46 3.54 -15.82 1.11
C ALA A 46 2.46 -16.03 0.04
N PHE A 47 2.88 -16.39 -1.18
CA PHE A 47 1.97 -16.67 -2.28
C PHE A 47 1.04 -17.85 -1.97
N THR A 48 1.58 -19.00 -1.55
CA THR A 48 0.79 -20.20 -1.24
C THR A 48 -0.22 -19.96 -0.14
N LEU A 49 0.15 -19.27 0.95
CA LEU A 49 -0.77 -18.94 2.03
C LEU A 49 -1.91 -18.05 1.52
N LYS A 50 -1.58 -16.99 0.79
CA LYS A 50 -2.57 -16.04 0.25
C LYS A 50 -3.57 -16.72 -0.68
N GLU A 51 -3.08 -17.48 -1.66
CA GLU A 51 -3.95 -18.18 -2.61
C GLU A 51 -4.77 -19.29 -1.95
N THR A 52 -4.24 -19.94 -0.90
CA THR A 52 -5.01 -20.92 -0.11
C THR A 52 -6.19 -20.25 0.60
N VAL A 53 -5.97 -19.08 1.21
CA VAL A 53 -7.04 -18.32 1.86
C VAL A 53 -8.07 -17.83 0.82
N TYR A 54 -7.62 -17.30 -0.32
CA TYR A 54 -8.52 -16.90 -1.41
C TYR A 54 -9.40 -18.07 -1.87
N SER A 55 -8.80 -19.23 -2.13
CA SER A 55 -9.52 -20.43 -2.56
C SER A 55 -10.56 -20.87 -1.52
N ARG A 56 -10.21 -20.87 -0.23
CA ARG A 56 -11.13 -21.22 0.86
C ARG A 56 -12.33 -20.27 0.98
N LEU A 57 -12.17 -19.02 0.58
CA LEU A 57 -13.23 -18.02 0.54
C LEU A 57 -13.97 -17.94 -0.80
N GLY A 58 -13.62 -18.80 -1.78
CA GLY A 58 -14.22 -18.77 -3.12
C GLY A 58 -13.81 -17.55 -3.96
N LEU A 59 -12.72 -16.89 -3.60
CA LEU A 59 -12.20 -15.71 -4.30
C LEU A 59 -11.38 -16.14 -5.52
N LYS A 60 -11.67 -15.54 -6.66
CA LYS A 60 -10.99 -15.84 -7.94
C LYS A 60 -9.74 -14.99 -8.11
N SER A 61 -8.76 -15.52 -8.84
CA SER A 61 -7.59 -14.75 -9.24
C SER A 61 -7.98 -13.62 -10.19
N HIS A 62 -7.28 -12.50 -10.07
CA HIS A 62 -7.54 -11.31 -10.86
C HIS A 62 -6.93 -11.40 -12.25
N THR A 63 -7.62 -10.86 -13.25
CA THR A 63 -7.08 -10.61 -14.60
C THR A 63 -6.71 -9.14 -14.83
N SER A 64 -6.91 -8.31 -13.81
CA SER A 64 -6.53 -6.90 -13.71
C SER A 64 -6.66 -6.48 -12.23
N LEU A 65 -5.94 -5.45 -11.81
CA LEU A 65 -6.17 -4.88 -10.48
C LEU A 65 -7.61 -4.36 -10.33
N PRO A 66 -8.24 -4.54 -9.16
CA PRO A 66 -9.53 -3.93 -8.87
C PRO A 66 -9.44 -2.41 -8.93
N ALA A 67 -10.25 -1.77 -9.76
CA ALA A 67 -10.35 -0.30 -9.83
C ALA A 67 -11.15 0.26 -8.64
N LYS A 68 -10.69 0.03 -7.41
CA LYS A 68 -11.35 0.46 -6.16
C LYS A 68 -10.33 0.91 -5.13
N ILE A 69 -10.63 2.00 -4.45
CA ILE A 69 -9.87 2.48 -3.30
C ILE A 69 -10.59 2.05 -2.02
N THR A 70 -9.85 1.53 -1.04
CA THR A 70 -10.39 1.28 0.30
C THR A 70 -9.72 2.24 1.27
N LEU A 71 -10.52 3.11 1.90
CA LEU A 71 -10.10 4.03 2.95
C LEU A 71 -10.49 3.46 4.32
N VAL A 72 -9.51 3.28 5.21
CA VAL A 72 -9.76 2.78 6.56
C VAL A 72 -10.40 3.86 7.43
N SER A 73 -11.59 3.59 7.95
CA SER A 73 -12.24 4.38 8.99
C SER A 73 -11.90 3.85 10.38
N ARG A 74 -11.76 4.75 11.35
CA ARG A 74 -11.46 4.42 12.74
C ARG A 74 -12.38 5.22 13.67
N LYS A 75 -12.86 4.59 14.75
CA LYS A 75 -13.81 5.22 15.69
C LYS A 75 -13.20 5.72 16.99
N ARG A 76 -12.02 5.23 17.37
CA ARG A 76 -11.39 5.53 18.68
C ARG A 76 -10.24 6.54 18.59
N SER A 77 -9.16 6.19 17.92
CA SER A 77 -7.95 7.00 17.77
C SER A 77 -7.28 6.76 16.43
N ARG A 78 -6.34 7.64 16.07
CA ARG A 78 -5.71 7.69 14.73
C ARG A 78 -6.79 7.79 13.65
N LYS A 79 -7.68 8.76 13.79
CA LYS A 79 -8.74 9.03 12.82
C LYS A 79 -8.23 10.03 11.78
N PHE A 80 -8.84 10.00 10.60
CA PHE A 80 -8.79 11.14 9.70
C PHE A 80 -9.82 12.17 10.16
N LEU A 81 -9.37 13.35 10.56
CA LEU A 81 -10.26 14.44 10.99
C LEU A 81 -11.14 14.93 9.83
N ASN A 82 -10.63 14.83 8.60
CA ASN A 82 -11.31 15.20 7.36
C ASN A 82 -11.65 13.96 6.48
N GLU A 83 -12.07 12.83 7.09
CA GLU A 83 -12.35 11.56 6.40
C GLU A 83 -13.26 11.70 5.17
N TYR A 84 -14.38 12.44 5.30
CA TYR A 84 -15.31 12.67 4.19
C TYR A 84 -14.65 13.43 3.04
N GLN A 85 -13.93 14.52 3.33
CA GLN A 85 -13.24 15.31 2.31
C GLN A 85 -12.13 14.51 1.64
N LEU A 86 -11.39 13.71 2.41
CA LEU A 86 -10.36 12.81 1.89
C LEU A 86 -10.97 11.74 0.96
N ALA A 87 -12.09 11.12 1.34
CA ALA A 87 -12.77 10.14 0.50
C ALA A 87 -13.27 10.75 -0.82
N THR A 88 -13.92 11.91 -0.76
CA THR A 88 -14.38 12.63 -1.97
C THR A 88 -13.20 13.03 -2.86
N PHE A 89 -12.11 13.52 -2.26
CA PHE A 89 -10.88 13.87 -2.98
C PHE A 89 -10.28 12.65 -3.70
N LEU A 90 -10.14 11.52 -3.00
CA LEU A 90 -9.63 10.27 -3.58
C LEU A 90 -10.45 9.83 -4.80
N GLU A 91 -11.78 9.87 -4.70
CA GLU A 91 -12.68 9.48 -5.79
C GLU A 91 -12.57 10.42 -7.00
N GLN A 92 -12.51 11.74 -6.75
CA GLN A 92 -12.44 12.75 -7.81
C GLN A 92 -11.12 12.70 -8.58
N GLU A 93 -9.99 12.59 -7.88
CA GLU A 93 -8.66 12.63 -8.48
C GLU A 93 -8.33 11.33 -9.23
N THR A 94 -8.81 10.18 -8.74
CA THR A 94 -8.48 8.87 -9.34
C THR A 94 -9.55 8.33 -10.28
N ARG A 95 -10.78 8.87 -10.21
CA ARG A 95 -11.97 8.31 -10.88
C ARG A 95 -12.27 6.86 -10.49
N MET A 96 -11.78 6.41 -9.34
CA MET A 96 -12.05 5.09 -8.77
C MET A 96 -13.05 5.20 -7.63
N PRO A 97 -14.04 4.30 -7.51
CA PRO A 97 -14.93 4.24 -6.35
C PRO A 97 -14.13 4.06 -5.06
N VAL A 98 -14.54 4.79 -4.02
CA VAL A 98 -13.93 4.74 -2.68
C VAL A 98 -14.86 4.03 -1.71
N ALA A 99 -14.37 2.97 -1.07
CA ALA A 99 -15.04 2.29 0.03
C ALA A 99 -14.43 2.74 1.36
N VAL A 100 -15.21 3.42 2.20
CA VAL A 100 -14.81 3.77 3.57
C VAL A 100 -15.20 2.62 4.51
N VAL A 101 -14.22 1.96 5.13
CA VAL A 101 -14.43 0.69 5.85
C VAL A 101 -13.87 0.76 7.27
N ASP A 102 -14.71 0.46 8.26
CA ASP A 102 -14.26 0.16 9.63
C ASP A 102 -13.91 -1.32 9.73
N PHE A 103 -12.63 -1.65 9.67
CA PHE A 103 -12.16 -3.04 9.75
C PHE A 103 -12.47 -3.68 11.11
N ALA A 104 -12.65 -2.88 12.17
CA ALA A 104 -12.96 -3.41 13.50
C ALA A 104 -14.42 -3.88 13.61
N SER A 105 -15.29 -3.49 12.67
CA SER A 105 -16.71 -3.89 12.66
C SER A 105 -17.02 -5.09 11.77
N ILE A 106 -16.01 -5.69 11.11
CA ILE A 106 -16.19 -6.80 10.17
C ILE A 106 -15.31 -8.00 10.54
N SER A 107 -15.76 -9.20 10.20
CA SER A 107 -15.08 -10.46 10.47
C SER A 107 -13.76 -10.59 9.69
N PRO A 108 -12.80 -11.42 10.14
CA PRO A 108 -11.56 -11.65 9.40
C PRO A 108 -11.76 -12.10 7.95
N ALA A 109 -12.78 -12.92 7.66
CA ALA A 109 -13.10 -13.35 6.30
C ALA A 109 -13.55 -12.15 5.44
N GLU A 110 -14.42 -11.28 5.97
CA GLU A 110 -14.85 -10.06 5.27
C GLU A 110 -13.69 -9.09 5.05
N GLN A 111 -12.75 -8.98 6.00
CA GLN A 111 -11.53 -8.18 5.82
C GLN A 111 -10.73 -8.68 4.62
N VAL A 112 -10.54 -10.00 4.47
CA VAL A 112 -9.86 -10.58 3.29
C VAL A 112 -10.62 -10.25 1.99
N VAL A 113 -11.96 -10.35 1.98
CA VAL A 113 -12.78 -10.00 0.81
C VAL A 113 -12.60 -8.53 0.43
N VAL A 114 -12.59 -7.63 1.41
CA VAL A 114 -12.33 -6.19 1.19
C VAL A 114 -10.94 -5.99 0.57
N MET A 115 -9.90 -6.61 1.14
CA MET A 115 -8.53 -6.47 0.64
C MET A 115 -8.34 -7.06 -0.76
N HIS A 116 -8.90 -8.25 -1.02
CA HIS A 116 -8.88 -8.89 -2.33
C HIS A 116 -9.49 -8.00 -3.41
N GLY A 117 -10.56 -7.27 -3.08
CA GLY A 117 -11.22 -6.33 -3.99
C GLY A 117 -10.62 -4.92 -4.02
N THR A 118 -9.44 -4.69 -3.47
CA THR A 118 -8.82 -3.35 -3.34
C THR A 118 -7.63 -3.18 -4.28
N GLY A 119 -7.62 -2.09 -5.06
CA GLY A 119 -6.50 -1.69 -5.90
C GLY A 119 -5.55 -0.71 -5.23
N ILE A 120 -6.12 0.25 -4.49
CA ILE A 120 -5.36 1.20 -3.66
C ILE A 120 -5.92 1.16 -2.24
N PHE A 121 -5.08 0.87 -1.25
CA PHE A 121 -5.43 0.80 0.16
C PHE A 121 -4.88 2.01 0.92
N VAL A 122 -5.72 2.77 1.59
CA VAL A 122 -5.33 3.99 2.31
C VAL A 122 -5.76 3.89 3.76
N GLY A 123 -4.86 4.17 4.69
CA GLY A 123 -5.21 4.13 6.10
C GLY A 123 -4.17 4.73 7.03
N MET A 124 -4.62 5.05 8.24
CA MET A 124 -3.73 5.45 9.33
C MET A 124 -2.90 4.26 9.81
N HIS A 125 -1.63 4.50 10.16
CA HIS A 125 -0.70 3.50 10.68
C HIS A 125 -1.35 2.65 11.77
N GLY A 126 -1.15 1.33 11.69
CA GLY A 126 -1.60 0.40 12.73
C GLY A 126 -1.87 -1.02 12.22
N ALA A 127 -2.33 -1.87 13.14
CA ALA A 127 -2.49 -3.31 12.92
C ALA A 127 -3.37 -3.67 11.71
N VAL A 128 -4.23 -2.76 11.24
CA VAL A 128 -5.02 -2.96 10.02
C VAL A 128 -4.14 -3.23 8.80
N PHE A 129 -2.92 -2.67 8.75
CA PHE A 129 -2.00 -2.92 7.64
C PHE A 129 -1.42 -4.34 7.63
N ALA A 130 -1.57 -5.15 8.69
CA ALA A 130 -1.27 -6.58 8.57
C ALA A 130 -2.16 -7.27 7.50
N ASN A 131 -3.38 -6.77 7.30
CA ASN A 131 -4.28 -7.26 6.24
C ASN A 131 -3.79 -6.91 4.82
N SER A 132 -2.82 -5.99 4.66
CA SER A 132 -2.28 -5.64 3.34
C SER A 132 -1.65 -6.84 2.63
N PHE A 133 -1.30 -7.88 3.38
CA PHE A 133 -0.89 -9.17 2.84
C PHE A 133 -1.91 -9.74 1.84
N PHE A 134 -3.21 -9.54 2.08
CA PHE A 134 -4.31 -9.99 1.23
C PHE A 134 -4.66 -9.01 0.10
N LEU A 135 -3.77 -8.08 -0.24
CA LEU A 135 -3.93 -7.29 -1.45
C LEU A 135 -3.60 -8.13 -2.71
N PRO A 136 -4.24 -7.82 -3.86
CA PRO A 136 -3.80 -8.29 -5.16
C PRO A 136 -2.34 -7.92 -5.43
N ARG A 137 -1.63 -8.77 -6.17
CA ARG A 137 -0.28 -8.46 -6.65
C ARG A 137 -0.33 -7.17 -7.49
N GLY A 138 0.55 -6.22 -7.21
CA GLY A 138 0.60 -4.94 -7.91
C GLY A 138 -0.35 -3.88 -7.36
N ALA A 139 -1.17 -4.19 -6.36
CA ALA A 139 -1.93 -3.17 -5.65
C ALA A 139 -0.99 -2.14 -4.98
N VAL A 140 -1.55 -1.03 -4.54
CA VAL A 140 -0.81 0.06 -3.89
C VAL A 140 -1.36 0.30 -2.49
N ALA A 141 -0.49 0.52 -1.51
CA ALA A 141 -0.86 0.89 -0.15
C ALA A 141 -0.28 2.27 0.20
N ILE A 142 -1.06 3.10 0.87
CA ILE A 142 -0.68 4.41 1.40
C ILE A 142 -0.91 4.38 2.92
N GLU A 143 0.17 4.39 3.69
CA GLU A 143 0.13 4.45 5.15
C GLU A 143 0.37 5.87 5.66
N VAL A 144 -0.61 6.39 6.38
CA VAL A 144 -0.55 7.73 6.97
C VAL A 144 -0.07 7.65 8.42
N PHE A 145 0.94 8.44 8.76
CA PHE A 145 1.52 8.49 10.08
C PHE A 145 1.20 9.81 10.78
N PRO A 146 0.85 9.78 12.09
CA PRO A 146 0.60 10.99 12.86
C PRO A 146 1.88 11.65 13.34
N GLY A 147 1.97 12.96 13.19
CA GLY A 147 3.09 13.76 13.67
C GLY A 147 4.43 13.18 13.23
N ARG A 148 5.35 13.08 14.17
CA ARG A 148 6.72 12.57 14.02
C ARG A 148 6.81 11.05 14.16
N TYR A 149 5.74 10.34 14.53
CA TYR A 149 5.83 8.90 14.75
C TYR A 149 5.98 8.14 13.43
N TYR A 150 6.99 7.27 13.32
CA TYR A 150 7.18 6.38 12.18
C TYR A 150 7.64 4.98 12.59
N ARG A 151 7.05 3.95 11.97
CA ARG A 151 7.50 2.56 12.11
C ARG A 151 7.15 1.76 10.85
N SER A 152 8.17 1.27 10.16
CA SER A 152 8.04 0.62 8.84
C SER A 152 7.64 -0.85 8.86
N MET A 153 7.27 -1.43 10.00
CA MET A 153 7.02 -2.87 10.15
C MET A 153 5.97 -3.42 9.16
N TYR A 154 4.95 -2.62 8.83
CA TYR A 154 3.88 -3.07 7.96
C TYR A 154 4.27 -3.16 6.48
N SER A 155 5.38 -2.52 6.09
CA SER A 155 5.90 -2.61 4.73
C SER A 155 6.23 -4.04 4.32
N LEU A 156 6.59 -4.91 5.27
CA LEU A 156 6.87 -6.33 5.00
C LEU A 156 5.61 -7.10 4.57
N TYR A 157 4.42 -6.76 5.09
CA TYR A 157 3.16 -7.38 4.68
C TYR A 157 2.75 -6.93 3.28
N VAL A 158 2.91 -5.63 2.97
CA VAL A 158 2.65 -5.08 1.63
C VAL A 158 3.59 -5.71 0.60
N GLN A 159 4.88 -5.80 0.90
CA GLN A 159 5.87 -6.45 0.03
C GLN A 159 5.57 -7.93 -0.17
N SER A 160 5.18 -8.65 0.89
CA SER A 160 4.78 -10.07 0.81
C SER A 160 3.55 -10.28 -0.07
N ALA A 161 2.67 -9.28 -0.20
CA ALA A 161 1.55 -9.32 -1.13
C ALA A 161 1.99 -9.11 -2.59
N GLY A 162 3.20 -8.64 -2.83
CA GLY A 162 3.67 -8.14 -4.13
C GLY A 162 3.08 -6.78 -4.48
N ALA A 163 2.77 -5.95 -3.48
CA ALA A 163 2.18 -4.62 -3.63
C ALA A 163 3.22 -3.51 -3.39
N THR A 164 2.94 -2.30 -3.89
CA THR A 164 3.78 -1.10 -3.70
C THR A 164 3.31 -0.33 -2.47
N MET A 165 4.23 0.22 -1.68
CA MET A 165 3.90 1.02 -0.50
C MET A 165 4.39 2.46 -0.61
N TYR A 166 3.54 3.39 -0.18
CA TYR A 166 3.87 4.78 0.07
C TYR A 166 3.51 5.15 1.50
N THR A 167 4.18 6.16 2.04
CA THR A 167 3.91 6.70 3.37
C THR A 167 3.67 8.20 3.32
N TYR A 168 2.79 8.70 4.18
CA TYR A 168 2.47 10.13 4.28
C TYR A 168 2.65 10.62 5.72
N HIS A 169 3.23 11.81 5.84
CA HIS A 169 3.21 12.65 7.04
C HIS A 169 2.67 14.03 6.67
N GLU A 170 2.12 14.75 7.64
CA GLU A 170 1.65 16.11 7.43
C GLU A 170 2.82 17.04 7.04
N PRO A 171 2.61 18.04 6.15
CA PRO A 171 3.71 18.82 5.57
C PRO A 171 4.54 19.63 6.57
N HIS A 172 3.96 19.95 7.72
CA HIS A 172 4.62 20.70 8.79
C HIS A 172 5.54 19.82 9.66
N VAL A 173 5.47 18.49 9.51
CA VAL A 173 6.34 17.55 10.23
C VAL A 173 7.71 17.51 9.56
N THR A 174 8.72 18.05 10.25
CA THR A 174 10.09 18.17 9.71
C THR A 174 11.10 17.21 10.33
N ASN A 175 10.74 16.50 11.41
CA ASN A 175 11.64 15.60 12.14
C ASN A 175 10.95 14.26 12.47
N ILE A 176 10.91 13.35 11.51
CA ILE A 176 10.33 12.01 11.68
C ILE A 176 11.22 11.17 12.61
N THR A 177 10.61 10.54 13.61
CA THR A 177 11.25 9.77 14.68
C THR A 177 10.40 8.53 15.08
N PHE A 178 10.71 7.91 16.22
CA PHE A 178 9.86 6.88 16.86
C PHE A 178 9.16 7.45 18.11
N ASP A 179 8.67 8.70 18.06
CA ASP A 179 7.99 9.30 19.20
C ASP A 179 6.64 8.62 19.48
N VAL A 180 6.65 7.68 20.43
CA VAL A 180 5.47 6.88 20.79
C VAL A 180 4.33 7.70 21.39
N SER A 181 4.61 8.92 21.86
CA SER A 181 3.57 9.81 22.41
C SER A 181 2.63 10.33 21.31
N GLU A 182 3.14 10.51 20.10
CA GLU A 182 2.38 11.03 18.95
C GLU A 182 1.68 9.92 18.15
N ARG A 183 2.02 8.64 18.42
CA ARG A 183 1.47 7.47 17.71
C ARG A 183 -0.05 7.44 17.61
N ASN A 184 -0.75 7.96 18.61
CA ASN A 184 -2.20 7.83 18.71
C ASN A 184 -2.98 9.10 18.27
N LEU A 185 -2.28 10.13 17.79
CA LEU A 185 -2.93 11.36 17.35
C LEU A 185 -3.82 11.12 16.13
N ASP A 186 -4.91 11.87 16.06
CA ASP A 186 -5.72 12.00 14.85
C ASP A 186 -5.01 12.97 13.88
N VAL A 187 -5.27 12.81 12.59
CA VAL A 187 -4.59 13.57 11.52
C VAL A 187 -5.61 14.25 10.62
N GLU A 188 -5.39 15.52 10.31
CA GLU A 188 -6.06 16.19 9.20
C GLU A 188 -5.15 16.16 7.97
N VAL A 189 -5.54 15.43 6.93
CA VAL A 189 -4.70 15.28 5.74
C VAL A 189 -4.75 16.56 4.90
N SER A 190 -3.60 17.17 4.65
CA SER A 190 -3.47 18.23 3.64
C SER A 190 -3.70 17.65 2.25
N LEU A 191 -4.86 17.93 1.65
CA LEU A 191 -5.25 17.38 0.34
C LEU A 191 -4.31 17.82 -0.79
N SER A 192 -3.79 19.05 -0.74
CA SER A 192 -2.83 19.55 -1.75
C SER A 192 -1.52 18.77 -1.71
N SER A 193 -1.00 18.49 -0.52
CA SER A 193 0.21 17.67 -0.36
C SER A 193 -0.06 16.20 -0.64
N PHE A 194 -1.25 15.70 -0.28
CA PHE A 194 -1.65 14.33 -0.55
C PHE A 194 -1.86 14.08 -2.06
N SER A 195 -2.28 15.07 -2.84
CA SER A 195 -2.42 14.99 -4.31
C SER A 195 -1.12 14.57 -5.00
N VAL A 196 0.02 15.10 -4.56
CA VAL A 196 1.33 14.73 -5.11
C VAL A 196 1.64 13.25 -4.88
N LEU A 197 1.31 12.74 -3.69
CA LEU A 197 1.48 11.33 -3.37
C LEU A 197 0.48 10.45 -4.13
N LEU A 198 -0.78 10.86 -4.17
CA LEU A 198 -1.85 10.14 -4.84
C LEU A 198 -1.56 9.99 -6.34
N THR A 199 -1.02 11.03 -6.98
CA THR A 199 -0.60 10.97 -8.40
C THR A 199 0.41 9.84 -8.63
N LYS A 200 1.40 9.71 -7.75
CA LYS A 200 2.41 8.62 -7.82
C LYS A 200 1.79 7.25 -7.56
N ALA A 201 0.93 7.16 -6.55
CA ALA A 201 0.24 5.93 -6.21
C ALA A 201 -0.67 5.44 -7.34
N THR A 202 -1.42 6.35 -7.97
CA THR A 202 -2.27 6.05 -9.13
C THR A 202 -1.46 5.64 -10.35
N GLN A 203 -0.33 6.32 -10.61
CA GLN A 203 0.60 5.91 -11.66
C GLN A 203 1.14 4.49 -11.42
N ALA A 204 1.61 4.20 -10.20
CA ALA A 204 2.08 2.87 -9.82
C ALA A 204 0.99 1.80 -9.97
N PHE A 205 -0.27 2.13 -9.61
CA PHE A 205 -1.41 1.24 -9.85
C PHE A 205 -1.56 0.91 -11.35
N HIS A 206 -1.51 1.91 -12.23
CA HIS A 206 -1.63 1.68 -13.67
C HIS A 206 -0.44 0.89 -14.23
N ASP A 207 0.78 1.23 -13.84
CA ASP A 207 2.00 0.56 -14.30
C ASP A 207 2.02 -0.90 -13.84
N ASN A 208 1.70 -1.15 -12.58
CA ASN A 208 1.61 -2.50 -12.03
C ASN A 208 0.50 -3.31 -12.71
N ASN A 209 -0.64 -2.68 -13.01
CA ASN A 209 -1.72 -3.35 -13.73
C ASN A 209 -1.26 -3.82 -15.12
N GLN A 210 -0.52 -2.97 -15.84
CA GLN A 210 0.06 -3.33 -17.13
C GLN A 210 1.14 -4.40 -17.00
N LEU A 211 2.01 -4.30 -15.99
CA LEU A 211 3.12 -5.22 -15.78
C LEU A 211 2.65 -6.65 -15.45
N TYR A 212 1.70 -6.78 -14.53
CA TYR A 212 1.32 -8.09 -13.98
C TYR A 212 0.14 -8.76 -14.68
N TYR A 213 -0.72 -7.98 -15.35
CA TYR A 213 -2.00 -8.50 -15.86
C TYR A 213 -2.18 -8.37 -17.37
N ARG A 214 -1.26 -7.71 -18.08
CA ARG A 214 -1.31 -7.68 -19.54
C ARG A 214 -1.00 -9.08 -20.08
N LYS A 215 -1.95 -9.66 -20.82
CA LYS A 215 -1.67 -10.85 -21.65
C LYS A 215 -0.55 -10.49 -22.63
N ARG A 216 0.55 -11.25 -22.65
CA ARG A 216 1.43 -11.25 -23.82
C ARG A 216 0.54 -11.58 -25.02
N GLN A 217 0.40 -10.65 -25.95
CA GLN A 217 -0.05 -11.00 -27.31
C GLN A 217 0.87 -12.15 -27.77
N PRO A 218 0.35 -13.24 -28.34
CA PRO A 218 1.21 -14.22 -28.98
C PRO A 218 2.10 -13.46 -29.96
N SER A 219 3.42 -13.60 -29.84
CA SER A 219 4.35 -13.06 -30.82
C SER A 219 3.95 -13.64 -32.17
N SER A 220 3.39 -12.82 -33.05
CA SER A 220 3.23 -13.16 -34.46
C SER A 220 4.64 -13.17 -35.06
N TRP A 221 5.33 -14.29 -34.92
CA TRP A 221 6.45 -14.60 -35.81
C TRP A 221 5.83 -14.90 -37.17
N GLN A 222 5.82 -13.89 -38.03
CA GLN A 222 5.83 -14.03 -39.48
C GLN A 222 7.28 -13.89 -39.94
#